data_AF-A0A0A6ZU05-F1
#
_entry.id   AF-A0A0A6ZU05-F1
#
_cell.length_a   1.000
_cell.length_b   1.000
_cell.length_c   1.000
_cell.angle_alpha   90.00
_cell.angle_beta   90.00
_cell.angle_gamma   90.00
#
_symmetry.space_group_name_H-M   'P 1'
#
loop_
_entity.id
_entity.type
_entity.pdbx_description
1 polymer ?
#
loop_
_entity_poly.entity_id
_entity_poly.type
_entity_poly.pdbx_seq_one_letter_code
_entity_poly.pdbx_strand_id
1 'polypeptide(L)'
;MVPVPMKPAGNYWHCLRHSNIGMLTSDDWASYGREVPKDKHLTGKIFTQRIERNNLTLRTRIKRLARKTICFSRSVEIHEKVIGTFIEKHMFY
;
A
#
# COMPACT_ATOMS: atom_id res chain seq x y z
N MET A 1 0.79 -21.68 12.44
CA MET A 1 0.39 -20.74 11.37
C MET A 1 0.81 -21.34 10.04
N VAL A 2 -0.13 -21.89 9.28
CA VAL A 2 0.16 -22.39 7.94
C VAL A 2 0.22 -21.17 7.01
N PRO A 3 1.30 -20.98 6.22
CA PRO A 3 1.33 -19.91 5.25
C PRO A 3 0.21 -20.15 4.22
N VAL A 4 -0.76 -19.23 4.16
CA VAL A 4 -1.79 -19.25 3.12
C VAL A 4 -1.07 -19.00 1.79
N PRO A 5 -1.19 -19.88 0.78
CA PRO A 5 -0.64 -19.61 -0.54
C PRO A 5 -1.33 -18.35 -1.08
N MET A 6 -0.61 -17.23 -1.11
CA MET A 6 -1.07 -16.04 -1.82
C MET A 6 -1.18 -16.42 -3.30
N LYS A 7 -2.36 -16.20 -3.88
CA LYS A 7 -2.58 -16.36 -5.33
C LYS A 7 -1.48 -15.59 -6.08
N PRO A 8 -0.97 -16.14 -7.20
CA PRO A 8 0.01 -15.43 -8.00
C PRO A 8 -0.57 -14.05 -8.36
N ALA A 9 0.19 -13.01 -8.05
CA ALA A 9 -0.03 -11.65 -8.49
C ALA A 9 -0.28 -11.66 -10.00
N GLY A 10 -1.53 -11.72 -10.42
CA GLY A 10 -1.88 -11.82 -11.82
C GLY A 10 -1.76 -10.46 -12.49
N ASN A 11 -0.80 -10.33 -13.40
CA ASN A 11 -0.79 -9.39 -14.52
C ASN A 11 -0.91 -7.90 -14.16
N TYR A 12 -0.29 -7.45 -13.07
CA TYR A 12 -0.29 -6.02 -12.71
C TYR A 12 0.32 -5.16 -13.82
N TRP A 13 1.28 -5.72 -14.56
CA TRP A 13 1.85 -5.10 -15.75
C TRP A 13 0.85 -4.81 -16.86
N HIS A 14 -0.17 -5.64 -17.03
CA HIS A 14 -1.16 -5.43 -18.06
C HIS A 14 -2.02 -4.19 -17.77
N CYS A 15 -2.31 -3.92 -16.49
CA CYS A 15 -3.00 -2.72 -16.06
C CYS A 15 -2.14 -1.46 -16.25
N LEU A 16 -0.82 -1.58 -16.08
CA LEU A 16 0.12 -0.48 -16.18
C LEU A 16 0.61 -0.21 -17.62
N ARG A 17 0.39 -1.14 -18.56
CA ARG A 17 0.82 -1.03 -19.97
C ARG A 17 0.23 0.17 -20.70
N HIS A 18 -1.01 0.55 -20.38
CA HIS A 18 -1.70 1.69 -21.01
C HIS A 18 -1.25 3.05 -20.43
N SER A 19 -0.57 3.03 -19.28
CA SER A 19 -0.02 4.23 -18.66
C SER A 19 1.38 4.49 -19.23
N ASN A 20 1.65 5.71 -19.67
CA ASN A 20 2.96 6.09 -20.20
C ASN A 20 3.99 6.30 -19.06
N ILE A 21 4.33 5.20 -18.37
CA ILE A 21 5.23 5.21 -17.21
C ILE A 21 6.68 5.10 -17.69
N GLY A 22 7.46 6.15 -17.43
CA GLY A 22 8.87 6.21 -17.84
C GLY A 22 9.79 5.30 -17.03
N MET A 23 9.55 5.15 -15.72
CA MET A 23 10.37 4.36 -14.81
C MET A 23 9.54 3.83 -13.64
N LEU A 24 9.80 2.58 -13.22
CA LEU A 24 9.19 1.93 -12.07
C LEU A 24 10.22 1.66 -10.99
N THR A 25 9.93 2.10 -9.77
CA THR A 25 10.75 1.83 -8.59
C THR A 25 10.00 0.88 -7.66
N SER A 26 10.65 -0.19 -7.21
CA SER A 26 10.05 -1.12 -6.27
C SER A 26 11.09 -1.71 -5.32
N ASP A 27 10.61 -2.37 -4.27
CA ASP A 27 11.40 -3.36 -3.57
C ASP A 27 11.65 -4.55 -4.51
N ASP A 28 12.81 -5.20 -4.39
CA ASP A 28 13.29 -6.26 -5.29
C ASP A 28 12.53 -7.58 -5.16
N TRP A 29 11.20 -7.52 -5.02
CA TRP A 29 10.37 -8.68 -4.82
C TRP A 29 10.38 -9.55 -6.09
N ALA A 30 10.62 -10.86 -5.92
CA ALA A 30 10.83 -11.82 -7.00
C ALA A 30 9.68 -11.96 -8.03
N SER A 31 8.51 -11.39 -7.76
CA SER A 31 7.35 -11.35 -8.66
C SER A 31 7.49 -10.25 -9.70
N TYR A 32 8.13 -9.13 -9.35
CA TYR A 32 8.34 -8.01 -10.29
C TYR A 32 9.33 -8.39 -11.39
N GLY A 33 10.38 -9.15 -11.07
CA GLY A 33 11.36 -9.61 -12.06
C GLY A 33 10.79 -10.51 -13.16
N ARG A 34 9.56 -11.03 -13.00
CA ARG A 34 8.86 -11.82 -14.04
C ARG A 34 8.00 -10.97 -14.97
N GLU A 35 7.49 -9.84 -14.49
CA GLU A 35 6.52 -9.01 -15.22
C GLU A 35 7.11 -7.68 -15.71
N VAL A 36 8.08 -7.11 -15.00
CA VAL A 36 8.71 -5.82 -15.30
C VAL A 36 9.90 -5.99 -16.27
N PRO A 37 9.96 -5.24 -17.39
CA PRO A 37 11.17 -5.10 -18.18
C PRO A 37 12.30 -4.50 -17.33
N LYS A 38 13.44 -5.20 -17.24
CA LYS A 38 14.60 -4.78 -16.43
C LYS A 38 15.09 -3.36 -16.76
N ASP A 39 14.92 -2.95 -18.01
CA ASP A 39 15.35 -1.62 -18.50
C ASP A 39 14.54 -0.47 -17.90
N LYS A 40 13.32 -0.75 -17.41
CA LYS A 40 12.42 0.22 -16.77
C LYS A 40 12.33 0.04 -15.26
N HIS A 41 13.01 -0.97 -14.71
CA HIS A 41 12.97 -1.31 -13.29
C HIS A 41 14.17 -0.72 -12.57
N LEU A 42 13.92 0.20 -11.66
CA LEU A 42 14.93 0.67 -10.75
C LEU A 42 14.66 0.12 -9.35
N THR A 43 15.42 -0.91 -8.99
CA THR A 43 15.40 -1.50 -7.66
C THR A 43 16.27 -0.68 -6.72
N GLY A 44 15.68 -0.14 -5.65
CA GLY A 44 16.48 0.55 -4.64
C GLY A 44 15.66 1.34 -3.63
N LYS A 45 16.23 1.53 -2.45
CA LYS A 45 15.56 2.22 -1.33
C LYS A 45 15.38 3.72 -1.57
N ILE A 46 16.25 4.35 -2.34
CA ILE A 46 16.29 5.83 -2.48
C ILE A 46 14.93 6.40 -2.92
N PHE A 47 14.24 5.72 -3.85
CA PHE A 47 12.96 6.17 -4.38
C PHE A 47 11.74 5.54 -3.68
N THR A 48 11.90 4.47 -2.90
CA THR A 48 10.80 3.82 -2.15
C THR A 48 10.62 4.38 -0.74
N GLN A 49 11.63 5.06 -0.19
CA GLN A 49 11.62 5.62 1.17
C GLN A 49 10.40 6.50 1.48
N ARG A 50 9.91 7.27 0.51
CA ARG A 50 8.71 8.11 0.69
C ARG A 50 7.46 7.26 0.94
N ILE A 51 7.25 6.22 0.15
CA ILE A 51 6.12 5.29 0.30
C ILE A 51 6.26 4.50 1.61
N GLU A 52 7.46 4.02 1.93
CA GLU A 52 7.74 3.32 3.18
C GLU A 52 7.44 4.20 4.41
N ARG A 53 7.86 5.47 4.40
CA ARG A 53 7.59 6.43 5.49
C ARG A 53 6.11 6.79 5.60
N ASN A 54 5.41 6.90 4.46
CA ASN A 54 3.95 7.09 4.44
C ASN A 54 3.23 5.90 5.08
N ASN A 55 3.62 4.67 4.73
CA ASN A 55 3.05 3.44 5.30
C ASN A 55 3.34 3.34 6.81
N LEU A 56 4.55 3.68 7.26
CA LEU A 56 4.89 3.72 8.68
C LEU A 56 4.04 4.75 9.44
N THR A 57 3.86 5.93 8.84
CA THR A 57 3.03 7.00 9.41
C THR A 57 1.58 6.56 9.51
N LEU A 58 1.02 5.97 8.45
CA LEU A 58 -0.34 5.41 8.44
C LEU A 58 -0.52 4.40 9.56
N ARG A 59 0.37 3.40 9.65
CA ARG A 59 0.34 2.37 10.69
C ARG A 59 0.34 2.98 12.09
N THR A 60 1.16 4.01 12.30
CA THR A 60 1.25 4.71 13.60
C THR A 60 -0.02 5.50 13.90
N ARG A 61 -0.58 6.17 12.90
CA ARG A 61 -1.81 6.95 13.05
C ARG A 61 -3.03 6.03 13.31
N ILE A 62 -3.17 4.91 12.60
CA ILE A 62 -4.21 3.88 12.87
C ILE A 62 -4.06 3.31 14.28
N LYS A 63 -2.84 2.95 14.70
CA LYS A 63 -2.58 2.48 16.07
C LYS A 63 -2.94 3.51 17.13
N ARG A 64 -2.80 4.80 16.84
CA ARG A 64 -3.21 5.89 17.75
C ARG A 64 -4.72 6.09 17.73
N LEU A 65 -5.37 5.99 16.57
CA LEU A 65 -6.83 6.03 16.43
C LEU A 65 -7.47 4.97 17.34
N ALA A 66 -7.04 3.70 17.22
CA ALA A 66 -7.51 2.61 18.06
C ALA A 66 -7.23 2.76 19.57
N ARG A 67 -6.34 3.69 19.99
CA ARG A 67 -5.99 3.92 21.40
C ARG A 67 -6.60 5.19 21.99
N LYS A 68 -6.74 6.26 21.19
CA LYS A 68 -7.11 7.60 21.64
C LYS A 68 -8.55 7.98 21.34
N THR A 69 -9.16 7.39 20.31
CA THR A 69 -10.53 7.74 19.95
C THR A 69 -11.47 6.63 20.35
N ILE A 70 -12.51 7.07 21.06
CA ILE A 70 -13.88 6.58 21.09
C ILE A 70 -14.15 5.28 21.85
N CYS A 71 -15.10 5.40 22.78
CA CYS A 71 -16.02 4.33 23.14
C CYS A 71 -16.35 3.56 21.85
N PHE A 72 -15.94 2.29 21.75
CA PHE A 72 -16.27 1.46 20.60
C PHE A 72 -17.79 1.48 20.43
N SER A 73 -18.29 2.15 19.38
CA SER A 73 -19.68 1.97 18.99
C SER A 73 -19.89 0.50 18.63
N ARG A 74 -21.06 -0.05 18.94
CA ARG A 74 -21.43 -1.41 18.49
C ARG A 74 -21.67 -1.47 16.97
N SER A 75 -21.88 -0.32 16.32
CA SER A 75 -22.15 -0.27 14.87
C SER A 75 -20.86 -0.27 14.05
N VAL A 76 -20.73 -1.28 13.18
CA VAL A 76 -19.64 -1.42 12.22
C VAL A 76 -19.64 -0.28 11.19
N GLU A 77 -20.82 0.20 10.77
CA GLU A 77 -20.95 1.30 9.80
C GLU A 77 -20.27 2.60 10.26
N ILE A 78 -20.34 2.88 11.56
CA ILE A 78 -19.68 4.07 12.13
C ILE A 78 -18.16 3.90 12.08
N HIS A 79 -17.65 2.71 12.39
CA HIS A 79 -16.23 2.42 12.30
C HIS A 79 -15.72 2.53 10.86
N GLU A 80 -16.45 1.99 9.88
CA GLU A 80 -16.10 2.09 8.47
C GLU A 80 -16.06 3.55 7.99
N LYS A 81 -17.06 4.38 8.35
CA LYS A 81 -17.07 5.81 8.01
C LYS A 81 -15.93 6.58 8.65
N VAL A 82 -15.64 6.32 9.92
CA VAL A 82 -14.54 7.00 10.64
C VAL A 82 -13.18 6.61 10.04
N ILE A 83 -12.98 5.33 9.70
CA ILE A 83 -11.76 4.86 9.06
C ILE A 83 -11.64 5.44 7.64
N GLY A 84 -12.73 5.44 6.86
CA GLY A 84 -12.76 6.01 5.51
C GLY A 84 -12.40 7.50 5.47
N THR A 85 -13.09 8.31 6.27
CA THR A 85 -12.81 9.76 6.38
C THR A 85 -11.40 10.05 6.90
N PHE A 86 -10.87 9.20 7.79
CA PHE A 86 -9.51 9.31 8.27
C PHE A 86 -8.46 9.02 7.18
N ILE A 87 -8.66 7.98 6.37
CA ILE A 87 -7.77 7.66 5.24
C ILE A 87 -7.80 8.80 4.22
N GLU A 88 -9.00 9.27 3.85
CA GLU A 88 -9.20 10.39 2.92
C GLU A 88 -8.39 11.63 3.35
N LYS A 89 -8.54 12.04 4.61
CA LYS A 89 -7.88 13.23 5.16
C LYS A 89 -6.37 13.12 5.30
N HIS A 90 -5.83 11.91 5.45
CA HIS A 90 -4.44 11.70 5.85
C HIS A 90 -3.54 11.06 4.80
N MET A 91 -4.08 10.46 3.74
CA MET A 91 -3.32 9.77 2.69
C MET A 91 -3.35 10.50 1.34
N PHE A 92 -4.41 11.26 1.04
CA PHE A 92 -4.62 11.89 -0.29
C PHE A 92 -4.40 13.41 -0.32
N TYR A 93 -3.93 14.00 0.79
CA TYR A 93 -3.59 15.42 0.91
C TYR A 93 -2.16 15.62 1.44
#